data_AF-A0A1H2R3J6-F1
#
_entry.id   AF-A0A1H2R3J6-F1
#
_cell.length_a   1.000
_cell.length_b   1.000
_cell.length_c   1.000
_cell.angle_alpha   90.00
_cell.angle_beta   90.00
_cell.angle_gamma   90.00
#
_symmetry.space_group_name_H-M   'P 1'
#
loop_
_entity.id
_entity.type
_entity.pdbx_description
1 polymer ?
#
loop_
_entity_poly.entity_id
_entity_poly.type
_entity_poly.pdbx_seq_one_letter_code
_entity_poly.pdbx_strand_id
1 'polypeptide(L)'
;MKKWILVALSLSLVMIAVKFYPLVQFLVAPIPAEPVLVSHTNIMERLKKTATEKEKLNYLVLGDSVARGYGSKASRGYSSLVERELEKQKIPMKLENRGVVGQTSSKLYNYVKTPNIEQKLKNADLISLTIGGNDMVKVALENKNPLSIVSNFNSIQSQYKENLSGILTHIRKVNPKVPIVLTSLYNPVSSNKLYYGISNKLMKKWNVGIKQVAYQYSGIRVVDVNGRLQAGRGTWLSDRIHPNDHGYQVIATGIMNNILSEKRTVAGKE
;
A
#
# COMPACT_ATOMS: atom_id res chain seq x y z
N MET A 1 -16.33 -35.12 -42.93
CA MET A 1 -15.71 -33.80 -42.65
C MET A 1 -16.51 -32.93 -41.68
N LYS A 2 -17.82 -32.69 -41.87
CA LYS A 2 -18.61 -31.75 -41.03
C LYS A 2 -18.65 -32.06 -39.52
N LYS A 3 -18.72 -33.34 -39.09
CA LYS A 3 -18.77 -33.72 -37.67
C LYS A 3 -17.47 -33.40 -36.90
N TRP A 4 -16.30 -33.61 -37.52
CA TRP A 4 -15.00 -33.30 -36.90
C TRP A 4 -14.77 -31.80 -36.76
N ILE A 5 -15.28 -30.99 -37.69
CA ILE A 5 -15.24 -29.52 -37.61
C ILE A 5 -16.08 -29.02 -36.42
N LEU A 6 -17.27 -29.57 -36.22
CA LEU A 6 -18.13 -29.22 -35.08
C LEU A 6 -17.49 -29.60 -33.73
N VAL A 7 -16.86 -30.78 -33.65
CA VAL A 7 -16.14 -31.23 -32.44
C VAL A 7 -14.93 -30.33 -32.15
N ALA A 8 -14.15 -29.98 -33.18
CA ALA A 8 -13.01 -29.07 -33.04
C ALA A 8 -13.45 -27.66 -32.61
N LEU A 9 -14.54 -27.13 -33.18
CA LEU A 9 -15.11 -25.85 -32.78
C LEU A 9 -15.61 -25.89 -31.32
N SER A 10 -16.30 -26.94 -30.90
CA SER A 10 -16.75 -27.07 -29.50
C SER A 10 -15.59 -27.18 -28.52
N LEU A 11 -14.55 -27.96 -28.85
CA LEU A 11 -13.34 -28.07 -28.01
C LEU A 11 -12.62 -26.72 -27.91
N SER A 12 -12.54 -25.97 -29.01
CA SER A 12 -11.92 -24.64 -29.02
C SER A 12 -12.70 -23.63 -28.17
N LEU A 13 -14.04 -23.64 -28.21
CA LEU A 13 -14.90 -22.82 -27.36
C LEU A 13 -14.75 -23.16 -25.88
N VAL A 14 -14.67 -24.46 -25.53
CA VAL A 14 -14.42 -24.90 -24.15
C VAL A 14 -13.04 -24.42 -23.67
N MET A 15 -12.00 -24.55 -24.49
CA MET A 15 -10.65 -24.06 -24.15
C MET A 15 -10.62 -22.54 -23.95
N ILE A 16 -11.34 -21.79 -24.78
CA ILE A 16 -11.51 -20.34 -24.62
C ILE A 16 -12.23 -20.04 -23.30
N ALA A 17 -13.35 -20.72 -23.02
CA ALA A 17 -14.11 -20.52 -21.79
C ALA A 17 -13.27 -20.80 -20.53
N VAL A 18 -12.52 -21.91 -20.50
CA VAL A 18 -11.62 -22.25 -19.39
C VAL A 18 -10.53 -21.19 -19.20
N LYS A 19 -9.93 -20.69 -20.29
CA LYS A 19 -8.89 -19.67 -20.24
C LYS A 19 -9.40 -18.33 -19.69
N PHE A 20 -10.63 -17.94 -20.02
CA PHE A 20 -11.23 -16.68 -19.57
C PHE A 20 -12.03 -16.80 -18.27
N TYR A 21 -12.33 -18.01 -17.80
CA TYR A 21 -13.09 -18.23 -16.57
C TYR A 21 -12.52 -17.50 -15.34
N PRO A 22 -11.21 -17.50 -15.05
CA PRO A 22 -10.66 -16.74 -13.92
C PRO A 22 -10.91 -15.24 -14.03
N LEU A 23 -10.85 -14.68 -15.25
CA LEU A 23 -11.14 -13.27 -15.50
C LEU A 23 -12.62 -12.96 -15.26
N VAL A 24 -13.52 -13.82 -15.74
CA VAL A 24 -14.97 -13.68 -15.53
C VAL A 24 -15.30 -13.76 -14.04
N GLN A 25 -14.78 -14.76 -13.32
CA GLN A 25 -14.95 -14.91 -11.87
C GLN A 25 -14.44 -13.68 -11.11
N PHE A 26 -13.28 -13.14 -11.50
CA PHE A 26 -12.77 -11.92 -10.89
C PHE A 26 -13.67 -10.71 -11.15
N LEU A 27 -14.20 -10.58 -12.37
CA LEU A 27 -15.08 -9.49 -12.82
C LEU A 27 -16.46 -9.53 -12.17
N VAL A 28 -17.02 -10.71 -11.87
CA VAL A 28 -18.32 -10.84 -11.22
C VAL A 28 -18.23 -10.86 -9.70
N ALA A 29 -17.14 -11.35 -9.12
CA ALA A 29 -16.99 -11.45 -7.66
C ALA A 29 -17.03 -10.07 -6.98
N PRO A 30 -17.87 -9.85 -5.95
CA PRO A 30 -17.99 -8.56 -5.27
C PRO A 30 -16.66 -8.13 -4.64
N ILE A 31 -16.53 -6.83 -4.36
CA ILE A 31 -15.45 -6.32 -3.53
C ILE A 31 -15.81 -6.67 -2.08
N PRO A 32 -14.94 -7.32 -1.30
CA PRO A 32 -15.24 -7.63 0.09
C PRO A 32 -15.48 -6.34 0.89
N ALA A 33 -16.31 -6.42 1.94
CA ALA A 33 -16.52 -5.29 2.84
C ALA A 33 -15.19 -4.83 3.46
N GLU A 34 -15.01 -3.52 3.64
CA GLU A 34 -13.84 -3.00 4.32
C GLU A 34 -13.91 -3.33 5.82
N PRO A 35 -12.83 -3.84 6.42
CA PRO A 35 -12.81 -4.03 7.87
C PRO A 35 -12.86 -2.67 8.57
N VAL A 36 -13.59 -2.61 9.67
CA VAL A 36 -13.68 -1.41 10.50
C VAL A 36 -12.38 -1.27 11.28
N LEU A 37 -11.75 -0.09 11.20
CA LEU A 37 -10.64 0.24 12.10
C LEU A 37 -11.19 0.26 13.52
N VAL A 38 -10.60 -0.49 14.45
CA VAL A 38 -10.91 -0.37 15.88
C VAL A 38 -9.64 0.11 16.56
N SER A 39 -9.36 1.42 16.48
CA SER A 39 -8.18 2.00 17.09
C SER A 39 -8.49 3.35 17.72
N HIS A 40 -8.01 3.52 18.95
CA HIS A 40 -8.10 4.74 19.74
C HIS A 40 -6.80 5.56 19.71
N THR A 41 -5.82 5.18 18.89
CA THR A 41 -4.52 5.87 18.86
C THR A 41 -4.65 7.25 18.19
N ASN A 42 -4.49 8.29 18.99
CA ASN A 42 -4.24 9.64 18.51
C ASN A 42 -2.73 9.79 18.22
N ILE A 43 -2.36 9.73 16.94
CA ILE A 43 -0.95 9.77 16.53
C ILE A 43 -0.35 11.14 16.89
N MET A 44 -1.05 12.23 16.59
CA MET A 44 -0.57 13.58 16.87
C MET A 44 -0.33 13.82 18.36
N GLU A 45 -1.29 13.46 19.21
CA GLU A 45 -1.14 13.60 20.66
C GLU A 45 0.06 12.81 21.20
N ARG A 46 0.26 11.57 20.72
CA ARG A 46 1.43 10.76 21.08
C ARG A 46 2.73 11.43 20.64
N LEU A 47 2.80 11.93 19.41
CA LEU A 47 4.00 12.60 18.90
C LEU A 47 4.31 13.88 19.70
N LYS A 48 3.29 14.69 20.02
CA LYS A 48 3.45 15.87 20.90
C LYS A 48 3.98 15.49 22.27
N LYS A 49 3.42 14.44 22.90
CA LYS A 49 3.91 13.94 24.19
C LYS A 49 5.37 13.48 24.10
N THR A 50 5.75 12.74 23.07
CA THR A 50 7.15 12.32 22.92
C THR A 50 8.08 13.50 22.63
N ALA A 51 7.60 14.55 21.95
CA ALA A 51 8.36 15.77 21.66
C ALA A 51 8.65 16.63 22.90
N THR A 52 7.95 16.41 24.03
CA THR A 52 8.33 17.06 25.30
C THR A 52 9.53 16.39 25.97
N GLU A 53 9.85 15.16 25.59
CA GLU A 53 10.90 14.33 26.19
C GLU A 53 12.16 14.21 25.31
N LYS A 54 12.06 14.58 24.03
CA LYS A 54 13.14 14.45 23.04
C LYS A 54 13.24 15.72 22.20
N GLU A 55 14.45 16.21 22.01
CA GLU A 55 14.72 17.36 21.11
C GLU A 55 14.29 17.09 19.66
N LYS A 56 14.40 15.84 19.20
CA LYS A 56 14.03 15.42 17.84
C LYS A 56 13.55 13.98 17.81
N LEU A 57 12.42 13.73 17.14
CA LEU A 57 11.80 12.41 17.03
C LEU A 57 12.29 11.68 15.79
N ASN A 58 12.38 10.36 15.81
CA ASN A 58 12.82 9.58 14.64
C ASN A 58 11.63 9.21 13.74
N TYR A 59 11.65 9.68 12.49
CA TYR A 59 10.68 9.28 11.46
C TYR A 59 11.32 8.27 10.50
N LEU A 60 10.91 7.01 10.60
CA LEU A 60 11.40 5.95 9.73
C LEU A 60 10.42 5.68 8.57
N VAL A 61 10.94 5.68 7.35
CA VAL A 61 10.16 5.34 6.14
C VAL A 61 10.64 4.00 5.60
N LEU A 62 9.72 3.06 5.42
CA LEU A 62 9.99 1.73 4.88
C LEU A 62 9.11 1.48 3.65
N GLY A 63 9.60 0.70 2.70
CA GLY A 63 8.79 0.35 1.55
C GLY A 63 9.54 0.22 0.24
N ASP A 64 8.82 0.48 -0.84
CA ASP A 64 9.30 0.37 -2.21
C ASP A 64 9.78 1.71 -2.81
N SER A 65 9.69 1.85 -4.14
CA SER A 65 10.05 3.07 -4.88
C SER A 65 9.19 4.27 -4.49
N VAL A 66 7.93 4.06 -4.13
CA VAL A 66 7.04 5.15 -3.70
C VAL A 66 7.51 5.68 -2.36
N ALA A 67 7.82 4.80 -1.40
CA ALA A 67 8.42 5.16 -0.11
C ALA A 67 9.76 5.88 -0.30
N ARG A 68 10.59 5.42 -1.25
CA ARG A 68 11.90 6.02 -1.56
C ARG A 68 11.80 7.44 -2.14
N GLY A 69 10.65 7.80 -2.72
CA GLY A 69 10.41 9.09 -3.38
C GLY A 69 10.76 9.12 -4.87
N TYR A 70 10.79 7.96 -5.54
CA TYR A 70 11.12 7.88 -6.97
C TYR A 70 10.11 8.66 -7.82
N GLY A 71 10.61 9.48 -8.75
CA GLY A 71 9.78 10.33 -9.61
C GLY A 71 9.55 11.76 -9.10
N SER A 72 9.95 12.05 -7.85
CA SER A 72 10.04 13.41 -7.33
C SER A 72 11.31 14.10 -7.83
N LYS A 73 11.20 15.37 -8.26
CA LYS A 73 12.37 16.18 -8.67
C LYS A 73 12.83 17.12 -7.56
N ALA A 74 11.87 17.63 -6.77
CA ALA A 74 12.12 18.66 -5.76
C ALA A 74 12.26 18.12 -4.33
N SER A 75 11.90 16.86 -4.07
CA SER A 75 11.80 16.32 -2.71
C SER A 75 12.19 14.84 -2.63
N ARG A 76 12.40 14.30 -1.43
CA ARG A 76 12.60 12.85 -1.22
C ARG A 76 11.24 12.13 -1.17
N GLY A 77 10.31 12.54 -2.05
CA GLY A 77 8.90 12.12 -2.07
C GLY A 77 8.07 12.64 -0.90
N TYR A 78 6.96 11.95 -0.62
CA TYR A 78 6.00 12.35 0.44
C TYR A 78 6.66 12.49 1.82
N SER A 79 7.71 11.72 2.07
CA SER A 79 8.32 11.60 3.38
C SER A 79 8.92 12.92 3.89
N SER A 80 9.62 13.66 3.02
CA SER A 80 10.14 14.99 3.34
C SER A 80 9.05 16.06 3.48
N LEU A 81 7.91 15.89 2.81
CA LEU A 81 6.77 16.79 2.98
C LEU A 81 6.12 16.56 4.34
N VAL A 82 5.94 15.30 4.75
CA VAL A 82 5.42 14.94 6.09
C VAL A 82 6.34 15.45 7.20
N GLU A 83 7.66 15.27 7.07
CA GLU A 83 8.65 15.84 8.02
C GLU A 83 8.47 17.36 8.17
N ARG A 84 8.41 18.08 7.04
CA ARG A 84 8.22 19.55 7.03
C ARG A 84 6.90 19.98 7.66
N GLU A 85 5.82 19.27 7.40
CA GLU A 85 4.52 19.58 8.01
C GLU A 85 4.50 19.29 9.51
N LEU A 86 5.18 18.24 9.99
CA LEU A 86 5.34 17.98 11.42
C LEU A 86 6.22 19.03 12.11
N GLU A 87 7.27 19.51 11.44
CA GLU A 87 8.10 20.62 11.93
C GLU A 87 7.25 21.88 12.18
N LYS A 88 6.32 22.21 11.26
CA LYS A 88 5.36 23.31 11.44
C LYS A 88 4.43 23.12 12.64
N GLN A 89 4.17 21.87 13.02
CA GLN A 89 3.42 21.50 14.24
C GLN A 89 4.31 21.51 15.51
N LYS A 90 5.55 22.02 15.41
CA LYS A 90 6.56 22.02 16.48
C LYS A 90 6.96 20.61 16.94
N ILE A 91 6.93 19.65 16.01
CA ILE A 91 7.38 18.28 16.24
C ILE A 91 8.57 18.04 15.30
N PRO A 92 9.79 18.39 15.74
CA PRO A 92 10.97 18.22 14.91
C PRO A 92 11.23 16.72 14.67
N MET A 93 11.37 16.34 13.40
CA MET A 93 11.59 14.94 13.01
C MET A 93 12.94 14.75 12.35
N LYS A 94 13.66 13.68 12.70
CA LYS A 94 14.81 13.16 11.98
C LYS A 94 14.32 12.12 10.99
N LEU A 95 14.24 12.50 9.72
CA LEU A 95 13.81 11.60 8.65
C LEU A 95 14.90 10.60 8.24
N GLU A 96 14.58 9.32 8.40
CA GLU A 96 15.37 8.18 7.95
C GLU A 96 14.59 7.41 6.88
N ASN A 97 14.87 7.70 5.60
CA ASN A 97 14.20 7.02 4.49
C ASN A 97 14.96 5.76 4.05
N ARG A 98 14.32 4.60 4.21
CA ARG A 98 14.83 3.26 3.87
C ARG A 98 13.95 2.55 2.85
N GLY A 99 13.23 3.30 2.01
CA GLY A 99 12.56 2.75 0.84
C GLY A 99 13.56 2.18 -0.19
N VAL A 100 13.20 1.09 -0.85
CA VAL A 100 14.07 0.41 -1.83
C VAL A 100 13.31 0.23 -3.16
N VAL A 101 13.87 0.71 -4.26
CA VAL A 101 13.22 0.57 -5.58
C VAL A 101 13.05 -0.90 -5.94
N GLY A 102 11.86 -1.28 -6.44
CA GLY A 102 11.55 -2.67 -6.81
C GLY A 102 11.36 -3.64 -5.63
N GLN A 103 11.30 -3.14 -4.40
CA GLN A 103 11.08 -3.96 -3.20
C GLN A 103 9.69 -4.59 -3.23
N THR A 104 9.62 -5.91 -3.04
CA THR A 104 8.36 -6.66 -2.81
C THR A 104 8.13 -6.85 -1.30
N SER A 105 6.90 -7.19 -0.91
CA SER A 105 6.58 -7.46 0.51
C SER A 105 7.46 -8.56 1.11
N SER A 106 7.78 -9.62 0.35
CA SER A 106 8.67 -10.70 0.77
C SER A 106 10.10 -10.22 1.05
N LYS A 107 10.66 -9.37 0.17
CA LYS A 107 11.99 -8.78 0.39
C LYS A 107 11.98 -7.83 1.60
N LEU A 108 10.92 -7.03 1.75
CA LEU A 108 10.77 -6.16 2.92
C LEU A 108 10.66 -6.95 4.22
N TYR A 109 9.95 -8.08 4.23
CA TYR A 109 9.84 -8.96 5.40
C TYR A 109 11.20 -9.45 5.90
N ASN A 110 12.13 -9.76 5.00
CA ASN A 110 13.50 -10.09 5.39
C ASN A 110 14.32 -8.85 5.77
N TYR A 111 14.12 -7.75 5.05
CA TYR A 111 14.86 -6.50 5.28
C TYR A 111 14.62 -5.92 6.68
N VAL A 112 13.38 -5.96 7.19
CA VAL A 112 13.05 -5.41 8.52
C VAL A 112 13.74 -6.13 9.67
N LYS A 113 14.16 -7.39 9.46
CA LYS A 113 14.86 -8.22 10.45
C LYS A 113 16.38 -8.03 10.44
N THR A 114 16.91 -7.27 9.49
CA THR A 114 18.36 -7.02 9.45
C THR A 114 18.77 -6.16 10.65
N PRO A 115 19.94 -6.40 11.29
CA PRO A 115 20.33 -5.69 12.52
C PRO A 115 20.27 -4.16 12.38
N ASN A 116 20.68 -3.65 11.22
CA ASN A 116 20.68 -2.23 10.91
C ASN A 116 19.26 -1.62 10.83
N ILE A 117 18.26 -2.37 10.36
CA ILE A 117 16.87 -1.91 10.30
C ILE A 117 16.16 -2.15 11.63
N GLU A 118 16.45 -3.26 12.30
CA GLU A 118 15.92 -3.54 13.63
C GLU A 118 16.27 -2.41 14.62
N GLN A 119 17.52 -1.92 14.59
CA GLN A 119 17.93 -0.80 15.44
C GLN A 119 17.17 0.50 15.11
N LYS A 120 16.82 0.74 13.85
CA LYS A 120 16.01 1.90 13.47
C LYS A 120 14.57 1.74 13.91
N LEU A 121 14.01 0.53 13.81
CA LEU A 121 12.66 0.22 14.27
C LEU A 121 12.53 0.44 15.79
N LYS A 122 13.51 -0.01 16.59
CA LYS A 122 13.54 0.19 18.04
C LYS A 122 13.47 1.68 18.42
N ASN A 123 14.16 2.54 17.67
CA ASN A 123 14.26 3.97 17.98
C ASN A 123 13.20 4.83 17.29
N ALA A 124 12.37 4.27 16.41
CA ALA A 124 11.38 5.03 15.64
C ALA A 124 10.24 5.56 16.53
N ASP A 125 9.90 6.83 16.33
CA ASP A 125 8.76 7.49 16.98
C ASP A 125 7.54 7.57 16.05
N LEU A 126 7.77 7.52 14.73
CA LEU A 126 6.78 7.38 13.67
C LEU A 126 7.33 6.47 12.57
N ILE A 127 6.48 5.59 12.03
CA ILE A 127 6.80 4.79 10.84
C ILE A 127 5.79 5.11 9.74
N SER A 128 6.26 5.31 8.51
CA SER A 128 5.42 5.19 7.32
C SER A 128 5.84 3.99 6.48
N LEU A 129 4.85 3.32 5.90
CA LEU A 129 5.03 2.10 5.12
C LEU A 129 4.24 2.17 3.81
N THR A 130 4.91 1.89 2.69
CA THR A 130 4.29 1.70 1.37
C THR A 130 4.87 0.47 0.69
N ILE A 131 4.07 -0.58 0.50
CA ILE A 131 4.54 -1.84 -0.09
C ILE A 131 3.38 -2.61 -0.73
N GLY A 132 3.68 -3.47 -1.72
CA GLY A 132 2.71 -4.38 -2.34
C GLY A 132 2.56 -4.22 -3.86
N GLY A 133 2.88 -3.04 -4.41
CA GLY A 133 2.77 -2.80 -5.85
C GLY A 133 3.65 -3.75 -6.66
N ASN A 134 4.90 -3.93 -6.21
CA ASN A 134 5.86 -4.81 -6.88
C ASN A 134 5.50 -6.30 -6.77
N ASP A 135 4.71 -6.72 -5.78
CA ASP A 135 4.25 -8.10 -5.66
C ASP A 135 3.38 -8.50 -6.86
N MET A 136 2.54 -7.57 -7.33
CA MET A 136 1.74 -7.75 -8.55
C MET A 136 2.58 -7.59 -9.82
N VAL A 137 3.43 -6.56 -9.89
CA VAL A 137 4.29 -6.31 -11.06
C VAL A 137 5.22 -7.49 -11.33
N LYS A 138 5.78 -8.10 -10.27
CA LYS A 138 6.65 -9.27 -10.38
C LYS A 138 5.97 -10.41 -11.16
N VAL A 139 4.75 -10.77 -10.80
CA VAL A 139 4.01 -11.87 -11.47
C VAL A 139 3.69 -11.54 -12.93
N ALA A 140 3.36 -10.28 -13.23
CA ALA A 140 3.16 -9.85 -14.61
C ALA A 140 4.43 -10.00 -15.47
N LEU A 141 5.59 -9.63 -14.90
CA LEU A 141 6.88 -9.71 -15.58
C LEU A 141 7.34 -11.16 -15.77
N GLU A 142 7.27 -11.99 -14.72
CA GLU A 142 7.68 -13.40 -14.78
C GLU A 142 6.85 -14.21 -15.78
N ASN A 143 5.55 -13.95 -15.86
CA ASN A 143 4.65 -14.59 -16.82
C ASN A 143 4.63 -13.89 -18.19
N LYS A 144 5.35 -12.78 -18.35
CA LYS A 144 5.33 -11.91 -19.54
C LYS A 144 3.90 -11.58 -20.01
N ASN A 145 2.97 -11.42 -19.06
CA ASN A 145 1.56 -11.24 -19.34
C ASN A 145 0.88 -10.42 -18.23
N PRO A 146 0.44 -9.17 -18.48
CA PRO A 146 -0.24 -8.35 -17.49
C PRO A 146 -1.55 -8.96 -16.93
N LEU A 147 -2.23 -9.81 -17.70
CA LEU A 147 -3.45 -10.48 -17.25
C LEU A 147 -3.17 -11.57 -16.19
N SER A 148 -1.91 -12.00 -16.04
CA SER A 148 -1.53 -12.98 -15.02
C SER A 148 -1.78 -12.47 -13.60
N ILE A 149 -1.82 -11.14 -13.39
CA ILE A 149 -2.15 -10.57 -12.09
C ILE A 149 -3.59 -10.95 -11.70
N VAL A 150 -4.52 -10.92 -12.65
CA VAL A 150 -5.93 -11.24 -12.39
C VAL A 150 -6.10 -12.72 -12.11
N SER A 151 -5.50 -13.59 -12.93
CA SER A 151 -5.61 -15.04 -12.76
C SER A 151 -4.94 -15.53 -11.47
N ASN A 152 -3.90 -14.84 -10.99
CA ASN A 152 -3.16 -15.20 -9.79
C ASN A 152 -3.49 -14.31 -8.58
N PHE A 153 -4.50 -13.44 -8.67
CA PHE A 153 -4.75 -12.39 -7.68
C PHE A 153 -4.82 -12.93 -6.25
N ASN A 154 -5.58 -14.02 -6.05
CA ASN A 154 -5.76 -14.61 -4.73
C ASN A 154 -4.43 -15.12 -4.14
N SER A 155 -3.60 -15.79 -4.96
CA SER A 155 -2.30 -16.30 -4.50
C SER A 155 -1.34 -15.16 -4.16
N ILE A 156 -1.25 -14.14 -5.03
CA ILE A 156 -0.41 -12.96 -4.79
C ILE A 156 -0.86 -12.23 -3.52
N GLN A 157 -2.18 -12.03 -3.37
CA GLN A 157 -2.73 -11.32 -2.22
C GLN A 157 -2.55 -12.11 -0.92
N SER A 158 -2.73 -13.43 -0.92
CA SER A 158 -2.47 -14.27 0.25
C SER A 158 -1.00 -14.16 0.70
N GLN A 159 -0.06 -14.31 -0.24
CA GLN A 159 1.37 -14.18 0.07
C GLN A 159 1.71 -12.77 0.59
N TYR A 160 1.14 -11.73 -0.01
CA TYR A 160 1.29 -10.36 0.47
C TYR A 160 0.78 -10.19 1.90
N LYS A 161 -0.40 -10.74 2.21
CA LYS A 161 -1.01 -10.64 3.55
C LYS A 161 -0.15 -11.33 4.60
N GLU A 162 0.40 -12.50 4.30
CA GLU A 162 1.35 -13.21 5.18
C GLU A 162 2.62 -12.38 5.43
N ASN A 163 3.21 -11.84 4.36
CA ASN A 163 4.41 -11.00 4.47
C ASN A 163 4.14 -9.73 5.27
N LEU A 164 3.03 -9.04 5.01
CA LEU A 164 2.64 -7.84 5.75
C LEU A 164 2.39 -8.16 7.23
N SER A 165 1.71 -9.27 7.53
CA SER A 165 1.55 -9.72 8.92
C SER A 165 2.89 -9.98 9.58
N GLY A 166 3.81 -10.69 8.92
CA GLY A 166 5.16 -10.92 9.42
C GLY A 166 5.95 -9.63 9.67
N ILE A 167 5.86 -8.65 8.76
CA ILE A 167 6.47 -7.32 8.91
C ILE A 167 5.91 -6.62 10.16
N LEU A 168 4.59 -6.51 10.27
CA LEU A 168 3.93 -5.80 11.36
C LEU A 168 4.16 -6.48 12.71
N THR A 169 4.13 -7.81 12.76
CA THR A 169 4.47 -8.61 13.94
C THR A 169 5.91 -8.32 14.39
N HIS A 170 6.87 -8.30 13.47
CA HIS A 170 8.25 -7.98 13.81
C HIS A 170 8.40 -6.54 14.33
N ILE A 171 7.78 -5.56 13.67
CA ILE A 171 7.78 -4.17 14.13
C ILE A 171 7.20 -4.06 15.55
N ARG A 172 6.07 -4.74 15.82
CA ARG A 172 5.43 -4.73 17.14
C ARG A 172 6.28 -5.45 18.20
N LYS A 173 7.04 -6.48 17.84
CA LYS A 173 7.99 -7.14 18.75
C LYS A 173 9.09 -6.17 19.21
N VAL A 174 9.64 -5.37 18.30
CA VAL A 174 10.79 -4.50 18.59
C VAL A 174 10.39 -3.10 19.06
N ASN A 175 9.19 -2.64 18.67
CA ASN A 175 8.63 -1.37 19.07
C ASN A 175 7.09 -1.49 19.20
N PRO A 176 6.61 -1.94 20.37
CA PRO A 176 5.20 -2.31 20.56
C PRO A 176 4.19 -1.19 20.35
N LYS A 177 4.60 0.07 20.53
CA LYS A 177 3.70 1.23 20.58
C LYS A 177 3.93 2.25 19.47
N VAL A 178 4.85 2.02 18.53
CA VAL A 178 5.11 2.99 17.47
C VAL A 178 3.89 3.14 16.55
N PRO A 179 3.41 4.37 16.31
CA PRO A 179 2.37 4.62 15.32
C PRO A 179 2.91 4.30 13.92
N ILE A 180 2.12 3.56 13.15
CA ILE A 180 2.44 3.20 11.76
C ILE A 180 1.38 3.81 10.85
N VAL A 181 1.82 4.56 9.86
CA VAL A 181 0.97 5.05 8.78
C VAL A 181 1.27 4.23 7.53
N LEU A 182 0.36 3.33 7.19
CA LEU A 182 0.43 2.48 6.01
C LEU A 182 -0.36 3.14 4.88
N THR A 183 0.16 3.18 3.66
CA THR A 183 -0.61 3.69 2.52
C THR A 183 -1.34 2.56 1.81
N SER A 184 -2.57 2.82 1.35
CA SER A 184 -3.19 2.01 0.31
C SER A 184 -2.39 2.11 -1.00
N LEU A 185 -2.53 1.12 -1.88
CA LEU A 185 -1.99 1.22 -3.24
C LEU A 185 -2.94 2.01 -4.13
N TYR A 186 -2.40 2.70 -5.14
CA TYR A 186 -3.18 3.46 -6.10
C TYR A 186 -3.21 2.80 -7.48
N ASN A 187 -4.21 3.14 -8.28
CA ASN A 187 -4.33 2.71 -9.67
C ASN A 187 -3.69 3.75 -10.62
N PRO A 188 -2.52 3.48 -11.24
CA PRO A 188 -1.91 4.41 -12.19
C PRO A 188 -2.56 4.41 -13.57
N VAL A 189 -3.52 3.51 -13.82
CA VAL A 189 -4.24 3.45 -15.09
C VAL A 189 -5.23 4.62 -15.17
N SER A 190 -5.14 5.40 -16.24
CA SER A 190 -6.10 6.49 -16.52
C SER A 190 -7.52 5.95 -16.75
N SER A 191 -8.52 6.70 -16.29
CA SER A 191 -9.94 6.34 -16.38
C SER A 191 -10.47 6.20 -17.82
N ASN A 192 -9.78 6.78 -18.79
CA ASN A 192 -10.12 6.67 -20.21
C ASN A 192 -9.63 5.37 -20.88
N LYS A 193 -8.88 4.52 -20.17
CA LYS A 193 -8.41 3.24 -20.72
C LYS A 193 -9.46 2.15 -20.58
N LEU A 194 -9.61 1.34 -21.63
CA LEU A 194 -10.58 0.22 -21.67
C LEU A 194 -10.46 -0.75 -20.49
N TYR A 195 -9.25 -0.98 -19.99
CA TYR A 195 -8.97 -1.89 -18.87
C TYR A 195 -9.02 -1.23 -17.48
N TYR A 196 -9.42 0.05 -17.40
CA TYR A 196 -9.52 0.78 -16.13
C TYR A 196 -10.45 0.10 -15.12
N GLY A 197 -11.61 -0.41 -15.58
CA GLY A 197 -12.57 -1.08 -14.70
C GLY A 197 -11.95 -2.28 -13.97
N ILE A 198 -11.18 -3.10 -14.69
CA ILE A 198 -10.47 -4.26 -14.13
C ILE A 198 -9.40 -3.79 -13.15
N SER A 199 -8.55 -2.83 -13.55
CA SER A 199 -7.44 -2.38 -12.70
C SER A 199 -7.92 -1.66 -11.44
N ASN A 200 -9.00 -0.87 -11.54
CA ASN A 200 -9.60 -0.20 -10.40
C ASN A 200 -10.23 -1.22 -9.43
N LYS A 201 -10.94 -2.23 -9.94
CA LYS A 201 -11.51 -3.30 -9.11
C LYS A 201 -10.41 -4.07 -8.38
N LEU A 202 -9.32 -4.38 -9.09
CA LEU A 202 -8.13 -5.01 -8.52
C LEU A 202 -7.51 -4.19 -7.41
N MET A 203 -7.36 -2.89 -7.61
CA MET A 203 -6.78 -2.03 -6.59
C MET A 203 -7.68 -1.87 -5.36
N LYS A 204 -9.01 -1.80 -5.55
CA LYS A 204 -9.97 -1.83 -4.43
C LYS A 204 -9.84 -3.12 -3.63
N LYS A 205 -9.90 -4.30 -4.28
CA LYS A 205 -9.73 -5.60 -3.60
C LYS A 205 -8.39 -5.69 -2.88
N TRP A 206 -7.31 -5.22 -3.50
CA TRP A 206 -5.99 -5.19 -2.90
C TRP A 206 -5.98 -4.38 -1.59
N ASN A 207 -6.55 -3.18 -1.63
CA ASN A 207 -6.60 -2.26 -0.50
C ASN A 207 -7.48 -2.78 0.65
N VAL A 208 -8.52 -3.57 0.37
CA VAL A 208 -9.24 -4.29 1.42
C VAL A 208 -8.32 -5.31 2.11
N GLY A 209 -7.52 -6.06 1.35
CA GLY A 209 -6.52 -6.99 1.91
C GLY A 209 -5.47 -6.31 2.79
N ILE A 210 -5.03 -5.10 2.43
CA ILE A 210 -4.16 -4.27 3.28
C ILE A 210 -4.83 -4.00 4.64
N LYS A 211 -6.07 -3.48 4.60
CA LYS A 211 -6.82 -3.13 5.82
C LYS A 211 -7.11 -4.35 6.68
N GLN A 212 -7.42 -5.51 6.07
CA GLN A 212 -7.68 -6.77 6.77
C GLN A 212 -6.52 -7.21 7.65
N VAL A 213 -5.27 -7.00 7.20
CA VAL A 213 -4.09 -7.33 8.00
C VAL A 213 -3.75 -6.19 8.94
N ALA A 214 -3.71 -4.95 8.45
CA ALA A 214 -3.28 -3.79 9.23
C ALA A 214 -4.12 -3.58 10.50
N TYR A 215 -5.44 -3.77 10.42
CA TYR A 215 -6.36 -3.52 11.53
C TYR A 215 -6.40 -4.64 12.57
N GLN A 216 -5.65 -5.73 12.38
CA GLN A 216 -5.37 -6.71 13.44
C GLN A 216 -4.34 -6.19 14.45
N TYR A 217 -3.65 -5.08 14.14
CA TYR A 217 -2.62 -4.50 14.98
C TYR A 217 -3.05 -3.11 15.47
N SER A 218 -2.77 -2.81 16.73
CA SER A 218 -3.01 -1.50 17.32
C SER A 218 -2.07 -0.44 16.74
N GLY A 219 -2.47 0.83 16.79
CA GLY A 219 -1.62 1.96 16.40
C GLY A 219 -1.26 2.02 14.91
N ILE A 220 -2.08 1.44 14.04
CA ILE A 220 -1.91 1.53 12.58
C ILE A 220 -3.07 2.32 11.97
N ARG A 221 -2.76 3.26 11.07
CA ARG A 221 -3.74 3.87 10.18
C ARG A 221 -3.41 3.54 8.73
N VAL A 222 -4.43 3.16 7.96
CA VAL A 222 -4.32 2.97 6.51
C VAL A 222 -4.82 4.22 5.79
N VAL A 223 -3.92 4.95 5.15
CA VAL A 223 -4.23 6.16 4.37
C VAL A 223 -4.79 5.75 3.02
N ASP A 224 -6.00 6.19 2.70
CA ASP A 224 -6.54 6.02 1.35
C ASP A 224 -5.86 6.97 0.36
N VAL A 225 -4.77 6.48 -0.24
CA VAL A 225 -4.04 7.18 -1.30
C VAL A 225 -4.74 7.00 -2.65
N ASN A 226 -5.35 5.83 -2.90
CA ASN A 226 -6.04 5.53 -4.15
C ASN A 226 -7.15 6.54 -4.46
N GLY A 227 -8.09 6.73 -3.54
CA GLY A 227 -9.21 7.65 -3.74
C GLY A 227 -8.73 9.09 -3.95
N ARG A 228 -7.71 9.51 -3.19
CA ARG A 228 -7.12 10.85 -3.28
C ARG A 228 -6.46 11.13 -4.63
N LEU A 229 -5.66 10.18 -5.13
CA LEU A 229 -4.99 10.36 -6.42
C LEU A 229 -5.97 10.25 -7.61
N GLN A 230 -6.99 9.40 -7.51
CA GLN A 230 -8.04 9.34 -8.54
C GLN A 230 -8.81 10.66 -8.68
N ALA A 231 -9.05 11.37 -7.57
CA ALA A 231 -9.66 12.70 -7.60
C ALA A 231 -8.78 13.75 -8.33
N GLY A 232 -7.46 13.54 -8.40
CA GLY A 232 -6.49 14.42 -9.05
C GLY A 232 -6.41 14.31 -10.59
N ARG A 233 -7.32 13.57 -11.24
CA ARG A 233 -7.51 13.51 -12.71
C ARG A 233 -6.25 13.22 -13.56
N GLY A 234 -5.26 12.51 -13.01
CA GLY A 234 -4.14 11.94 -13.79
C GLY A 234 -2.91 12.82 -13.98
N THR A 235 -2.82 14.01 -13.36
CA THR A 235 -1.64 14.89 -13.44
C THR A 235 -0.59 14.63 -12.36
N TRP A 236 -0.63 13.45 -11.74
CA TRP A 236 0.14 13.13 -10.53
C TRP A 236 1.23 12.08 -10.76
N LEU A 237 1.43 11.62 -11.99
CA LEU A 237 2.48 10.65 -12.36
C LEU A 237 3.69 11.36 -12.98
N SER A 238 4.89 10.87 -12.67
CA SER A 238 6.16 11.29 -13.30
C SER A 238 6.53 10.39 -14.47
N ASP A 239 6.15 9.11 -14.38
CA ASP A 239 6.26 8.13 -15.44
C ASP A 239 4.92 7.36 -15.60
N ARG A 240 4.96 6.06 -15.90
CA ARG A 240 3.74 5.26 -16.07
C ARG A 240 3.13 4.78 -14.75
N ILE A 241 3.87 4.78 -13.65
CA ILE A 241 3.44 4.17 -12.37
C ILE A 241 3.87 4.96 -11.12
N HIS A 242 4.90 5.79 -11.21
CA HIS A 242 5.45 6.52 -10.06
C HIS A 242 4.86 7.93 -9.95
N PRO A 243 4.60 8.42 -8.72
CA PRO A 243 4.11 9.78 -8.54
C PRO A 243 5.14 10.82 -8.97
N ASN A 244 4.68 11.98 -9.39
CA ASN A 244 5.49 13.21 -9.48
C ASN A 244 5.37 14.01 -8.18
N ASP A 245 5.96 15.21 -8.15
CA ASP A 245 5.91 16.09 -6.97
C ASP A 245 4.47 16.41 -6.52
N HIS A 246 3.54 16.62 -7.46
CA HIS A 246 2.12 16.84 -7.16
C HIS A 246 1.47 15.59 -6.54
N GLY A 247 1.73 14.40 -7.11
CA GLY A 247 1.25 13.13 -6.53
C GLY A 247 1.79 12.90 -5.12
N TYR A 248 3.07 13.20 -4.89
CA TYR A 248 3.65 13.10 -3.56
C TYR A 248 3.09 14.10 -2.56
N GLN A 249 2.68 15.30 -3.00
CA GLN A 249 1.95 16.25 -2.16
C GLN A 249 0.59 15.69 -1.74
N VAL A 250 -0.17 15.10 -2.66
CA VAL A 250 -1.45 14.46 -2.35
C VAL A 250 -1.29 13.32 -1.33
N ILE A 251 -0.24 12.50 -1.48
CA ILE A 251 0.08 11.43 -0.52
C ILE A 251 0.43 12.01 0.85
N ALA A 252 1.32 13.01 0.90
CA ALA A 252 1.74 13.65 2.14
C ALA A 252 0.57 14.30 2.88
N THR A 253 -0.32 15.01 2.18
CA THR A 253 -1.54 15.56 2.76
C THR A 253 -2.44 14.46 3.31
N GLY A 254 -2.58 13.33 2.61
CA GLY A 254 -3.35 12.19 3.11
C GLY A 254 -2.78 11.61 4.41
N ILE A 255 -1.46 11.49 4.50
CA ILE A 255 -0.75 11.07 5.71
C ILE A 255 -0.97 12.07 6.84
N MET A 256 -0.75 13.36 6.60
CA MET A 256 -0.93 14.40 7.62
C MET A 256 -2.36 14.47 8.14
N ASN A 257 -3.37 14.36 7.27
CA ASN A 257 -4.78 14.32 7.70
C ASN A 257 -5.05 13.13 8.63
N ASN A 258 -4.39 11.98 8.43
CA ASN A 258 -4.53 10.82 9.30
C ASN A 258 -3.75 10.97 10.62
N ILE A 259 -2.61 11.65 10.60
CA ILE A 259 -1.84 11.94 11.82
C ILE A 259 -2.63 12.92 12.71
N LEU A 260 -3.18 13.98 12.11
CA LEU A 260 -3.96 15.03 12.77
C LEU A 260 -5.35 14.56 13.22
N SER A 261 -5.86 13.45 12.67
CA SER A 261 -7.22 12.99 12.98
C SER A 261 -7.34 12.48 14.42
N GLU A 262 -8.23 13.10 15.19
CA GLU A 262 -8.61 12.66 16.53
C GLU A 262 -9.54 11.43 16.54
N LYS A 263 -9.93 10.91 15.37
CA LYS A 263 -10.97 9.87 15.26
C LYS A 263 -10.56 8.61 16.04
N ARG A 264 -11.18 8.43 17.21
CA ARG A 264 -11.36 7.16 17.91
C ARG A 264 -12.42 6.40 17.13
N THR A 265 -12.06 5.31 16.46
CA THR A 265 -13.06 4.51 15.75
C THR A 265 -13.67 3.55 16.76
N VAL A 266 -14.94 3.79 17.09
CA VAL A 266 -15.74 2.99 18.02
C VAL A 266 -16.06 1.66 17.36
N ALA A 267 -15.94 0.57 18.11
CA ALA A 267 -16.38 -0.75 17.66
C ALA A 267 -17.88 -0.70 17.33
N GLY A 268 -18.24 -0.91 16.07
CA GLY A 268 -19.57 -1.40 15.74
C GLY A 268 -19.63 -2.86 16.15
N LYS A 269 -20.26 -3.15 17.30
CA LYS A 269 -20.97 -4.41 17.49
C LYS A 269 -22.31 -4.24 16.76
N GLU A 270 -22.53 -5.04 15.72
CA GLU A 270 -23.82 -5.67 15.48
C GLU A 270 -23.60 -7.17 15.66
#